data_AF-A0A969Z949-F1
#
_entry.id   AF-A0A969Z949-F1
#
_cell.length_a   1.000
_cell.length_b   1.000
_cell.length_c   1.000
_cell.angle_alpha   90.00
_cell.angle_beta   90.00
_cell.angle_gamma   90.00
#
_symmetry.space_group_name_H-M   'P 1'
#
loop_
_entity.id
_entity.type
_entity.pdbx_description
1 polymer ?
#
loop_
_entity_poly.entity_id
_entity_poly.type
_entity_poly.pdbx_seq_one_letter_code
_entity_poly.pdbx_strand_id
1 'polypeptide(L)'
;IAMAISDGKYCAIKPYHLSKIAVKKMDVNDCKFEKLIDDSGANVPILVSGMTPIKWDENNNEIETNANDYDWFNYEQKRWANAKTKDGSYWVWIPRFIYKISNGWHTNQAATIEVQFTKGIDDNWNSNVIGNIDRRTTAEASNDKWIDHPAFWWDNNNDGIRQKKKN
;
A
#
# COMPACT_ATOMS: atom_id res chain seq x y z
N ILE A 1 -17.69 15.00 -4.00
CA ILE A 1 -18.95 15.59 -3.49
C ILE A 1 -19.32 14.83 -2.24
N ALA A 2 -19.47 15.52 -1.11
CA ALA A 2 -19.99 14.95 0.14
C ALA A 2 -21.43 15.44 0.33
N MET A 3 -22.32 14.54 0.74
CA MET A 3 -23.74 14.83 0.98
C MET A 3 -24.11 14.16 2.30
N ALA A 4 -24.56 14.95 3.28
CA ALA A 4 -25.04 14.44 4.56
C ALA A 4 -26.51 14.01 4.41
N ILE A 5 -26.90 12.86 4.97
CA ILE A 5 -28.28 12.37 4.93
C ILE A 5 -28.73 12.03 6.36
N SER A 6 -29.83 12.67 6.78
CA SER A 6 -30.66 12.43 7.97
C SER A 6 -29.98 12.41 9.36
N ASP A 7 -30.53 13.21 10.28
CA ASP A 7 -30.22 13.29 11.73
C ASP A 7 -28.77 13.62 12.13
N GLY A 8 -27.96 14.15 11.21
CA GLY A 8 -26.59 14.55 11.50
C GLY A 8 -25.63 13.39 11.80
N LYS A 9 -26.04 12.13 11.53
CA LYS A 9 -25.32 10.91 11.92
C LYS A 9 -24.76 10.09 10.76
N TYR A 10 -25.04 10.46 9.51
CA TYR A 10 -24.58 9.73 8.35
C TYR A 10 -23.98 10.67 7.30
N CYS A 11 -22.80 10.29 6.83
CA CYS A 11 -22.02 10.95 5.79
C CYS A 11 -22.02 10.06 4.54
N ALA A 12 -22.59 10.56 3.43
CA ALA A 12 -22.54 9.89 2.13
C ALA A 12 -21.54 10.59 1.22
N ILE A 13 -20.57 9.83 0.71
CA ILE A 13 -19.48 10.32 -0.12
C ILE A 13 -19.59 9.65 -1.48
N LYS A 14 -19.56 10.44 -2.56
CA LYS A 14 -19.38 9.94 -3.93
C LYS A 14 -17.99 10.35 -4.43
N PRO A 15 -16.96 9.50 -4.28
CA PRO A 15 -15.67 9.70 -4.93
C PRO A 15 -15.82 9.67 -6.44
N TYR A 16 -15.01 10.46 -7.15
CA TYR A 16 -15.09 10.56 -8.62
C TYR A 16 -14.79 9.22 -9.31
N HIS A 17 -13.89 8.42 -8.74
CA HIS A 17 -13.45 7.14 -9.29
C HIS A 17 -14.37 5.96 -8.91
N LEU A 18 -15.39 6.16 -8.06
CA LEU A 18 -16.32 5.10 -7.66
C LEU A 18 -17.66 5.26 -8.39
N SER A 19 -18.17 4.16 -8.93
CA SER A 19 -19.50 4.10 -9.55
C SER A 19 -20.64 4.08 -8.53
N LYS A 20 -20.33 3.86 -7.24
CA LYS A 20 -21.30 3.73 -6.14
C LYS A 20 -21.01 4.75 -5.03
N ILE A 21 -22.06 5.13 -4.30
CA ILE A 21 -21.97 6.02 -3.14
C ILE A 21 -21.51 5.19 -1.93
N ALA A 22 -20.51 5.67 -1.20
CA ALA A 22 -20.09 5.12 0.08
C ALA A 22 -20.82 5.84 1.21
N VAL A 23 -21.46 5.09 2.12
CA VAL A 23 -22.18 5.65 3.28
C VAL A 23 -21.48 5.19 4.56
N LYS A 24 -21.10 6.16 5.41
CA LYS A 24 -20.50 5.89 6.72
C LYS A 24 -21.34 6.56 7.82
N LYS A 25 -21.48 5.90 8.96
CA LYS A 25 -22.12 6.46 10.16
C LYS A 25 -21.09 7.28 10.93
N MET A 26 -21.22 8.59 10.93
CA MET A 26 -20.35 9.55 11.62
C MET A 26 -21.05 10.91 11.73
N ASP A 27 -20.59 11.76 12.65
CA ASP A 27 -21.09 13.13 12.81
C ASP A 27 -20.82 13.97 11.55
N VAL A 28 -21.71 14.91 11.23
CA VAL A 28 -21.56 15.79 10.06
C VAL A 28 -20.34 16.71 10.16
N ASN A 29 -19.92 17.11 11.36
CA ASN A 29 -18.70 17.91 11.53
C ASN A 29 -17.43 17.09 11.26
N ASP A 30 -17.53 15.77 11.41
CA ASP A 30 -16.48 14.81 11.06
C ASP A 30 -16.61 14.32 9.61
N CYS A 31 -17.67 14.71 8.88
CA CYS A 31 -17.88 14.45 7.46
C CYS A 31 -16.94 15.31 6.60
N LYS A 32 -15.64 15.15 6.83
CA LYS A 32 -14.60 15.68 5.97
C LYS A 32 -14.49 14.74 4.77
N PHE A 33 -14.43 15.32 3.58
CA PHE A 33 -14.03 14.58 2.40
C PHE A 33 -12.53 14.28 2.53
N GLU A 34 -12.17 13.28 3.34
CA GLU A 34 -10.85 12.69 3.28
C GLU A 34 -10.77 11.98 1.93
N LYS A 35 -9.99 12.59 1.06
CA LYS A 35 -9.75 12.16 -0.30
C LYS A 35 -9.07 10.79 -0.26
N LEU A 36 -9.86 9.73 -0.36
CA LEU A 36 -9.34 8.38 -0.56
C LEU A 36 -8.77 8.33 -1.99
N ILE A 37 -7.46 8.41 -2.12
CA ILE A 37 -6.75 8.28 -3.40
C ILE A 37 -6.69 6.78 -3.79
N ASP A 38 -6.71 5.90 -2.78
CA ASP A 38 -6.60 4.46 -2.92
C ASP A 38 -7.37 3.75 -1.79
N ASP A 39 -8.14 2.73 -2.14
CA ASP A 39 -8.96 1.92 -1.21
C ASP A 39 -8.34 0.53 -0.94
N SER A 40 -7.14 0.25 -1.47
CA SER A 40 -6.50 -1.06 -1.32
C SER A 40 -6.02 -1.39 0.10
N GLY A 41 -5.99 -0.38 0.97
CA GLY A 41 -5.36 -0.47 2.29
C GLY A 41 -3.83 -0.47 2.23
N ALA A 42 -3.23 -0.28 1.05
CA ALA A 42 -1.80 -0.05 0.89
C ALA A 42 -1.35 1.23 1.60
N ASN A 43 -0.10 1.21 2.06
CA ASN A 43 0.55 2.42 2.52
C ASN A 43 0.69 3.43 1.38
N VAL A 44 0.26 4.66 1.65
CA VAL A 44 0.37 5.77 0.69
C VAL A 44 1.83 6.08 0.33
N PRO A 45 2.12 6.48 -0.92
CA PRO A 45 3.44 6.93 -1.33
C PRO A 45 3.95 8.10 -0.51
N ILE A 46 5.22 8.04 -0.10
CA ILE A 46 5.90 9.14 0.58
C ILE A 46 6.95 9.71 -0.37
N LEU A 47 6.77 10.97 -0.76
CA LEU A 47 7.76 11.71 -1.55
C LEU A 47 8.81 12.30 -0.63
N VAL A 48 10.08 11.99 -0.90
CA VAL A 48 11.20 12.69 -0.27
C VAL A 48 11.58 13.93 -1.09
N SER A 49 12.32 14.84 -0.46
CA SER A 49 12.72 16.09 -1.11
C SER A 49 13.47 15.83 -2.42
N GLY A 50 13.07 16.54 -3.49
CA GLY A 50 13.65 16.40 -4.83
C GLY A 50 12.95 15.39 -5.74
N MET A 51 11.95 14.66 -5.26
CA MET A 51 11.10 13.80 -6.10
C MET A 51 9.90 14.58 -6.67
N THR A 52 9.68 14.45 -7.97
CA THR A 52 8.49 14.94 -8.69
C THR A 52 7.62 13.74 -9.07
N PRO A 53 6.36 13.67 -8.63
CA PRO A 53 5.40 12.65 -9.09
C PRO A 53 5.21 12.65 -10.60
N ILE A 54 5.08 11.47 -11.19
CA ILE A 54 4.85 11.29 -12.62
C ILE A 54 3.80 10.19 -12.86
N LYS A 55 3.09 10.26 -14.01
CA LYS A 55 2.12 9.27 -14.48
C LYS A 55 2.14 9.14 -16.00
N TRP A 56 1.80 7.97 -16.52
CA TRP A 56 1.81 7.68 -17.96
C TRP A 56 0.41 7.88 -18.55
N ASP A 57 0.36 8.57 -19.68
CA ASP A 57 -0.86 8.66 -20.48
C ASP A 57 -1.09 7.40 -21.32
N GLU A 58 -2.20 7.38 -22.06
CA GLU A 58 -2.57 6.24 -22.92
C GLU A 58 -1.58 5.98 -24.07
N ASN A 59 -0.74 6.96 -24.40
CA ASN A 59 0.29 6.87 -25.43
C ASN A 59 1.69 6.58 -24.85
N ASN A 60 1.79 6.28 -23.55
CA ASN A 60 3.03 6.09 -22.78
C ASN A 60 3.92 7.34 -22.68
N ASN A 61 3.36 8.55 -22.81
CA ASN A 61 4.11 9.77 -22.53
C ASN A 61 4.18 10.03 -21.03
N GLU A 62 5.33 10.56 -20.61
CA GLU A 62 5.55 11.03 -19.24
C GLU A 62 4.79 12.34 -18.98
N ILE A 63 3.95 12.32 -17.94
CA ILE A 63 3.24 13.50 -17.45
C ILE A 63 3.64 13.75 -15.99
N GLU A 64 4.19 14.93 -15.70
CA GLU A 64 4.39 15.39 -14.33
C GLU A 64 3.05 15.61 -13.64
N THR A 65 2.95 15.22 -12.37
CA THR A 65 1.75 15.37 -11.56
C THR A 65 2.09 15.79 -10.13
N ASN A 66 1.14 15.66 -9.20
CA ASN A 66 1.32 15.99 -7.79
C ASN A 66 0.70 14.92 -6.88
N ALA A 67 1.05 14.95 -5.59
CA ALA A 67 0.58 13.98 -4.60
C ALA A 67 -0.94 13.97 -4.39
N ASN A 68 -1.64 15.03 -4.81
CA ASN A 68 -3.10 15.11 -4.75
C ASN A 68 -3.75 14.69 -6.08
N ASP A 69 -3.04 14.17 -7.07
CA ASP A 69 -3.69 13.65 -8.27
C ASP A 69 -4.28 12.26 -8.02
N TYR A 70 -5.58 12.10 -8.28
CA TYR A 70 -6.29 10.82 -8.13
C TYR A 70 -5.80 9.76 -9.12
N ASP A 71 -5.28 10.22 -10.26
CA ASP A 71 -4.78 9.34 -11.30
C ASP A 71 -3.31 9.00 -11.12
N TRP A 72 -2.66 9.49 -10.05
CA TRP A 72 -1.26 9.19 -9.79
C TRP A 72 -1.01 7.73 -9.38
N PHE A 73 -1.82 7.17 -8.48
CA PHE A 73 -1.73 5.75 -8.08
C PHE A 73 -3.09 5.20 -7.65
N ASN A 74 -3.25 3.88 -7.78
CA ASN A 74 -4.39 3.12 -7.28
C ASN A 74 -4.01 1.63 -7.32
N TYR A 75 -3.76 1.02 -6.17
CA TYR A 75 -3.21 -0.34 -6.12
C TYR A 75 -4.26 -1.42 -6.41
N GLU A 76 -5.53 -1.16 -6.12
CA GLU A 76 -6.66 -2.02 -6.57
C GLU A 76 -6.71 -2.12 -8.10
N GLN A 77 -6.45 -1.01 -8.79
CA GLN A 77 -6.38 -0.93 -10.25
C GLN A 77 -4.99 -1.28 -10.80
N LYS A 78 -4.07 -1.78 -9.96
CA LYS A 78 -2.69 -2.14 -10.34
C LYS A 78 -1.89 -0.98 -10.95
N ARG A 79 -2.19 0.25 -10.52
CA ARG A 79 -1.47 1.48 -10.90
C ARG A 79 -0.54 1.90 -9.77
N TRP A 80 0.76 1.85 -10.05
CA TRP A 80 1.81 2.09 -9.06
C TRP A 80 2.22 3.55 -9.09
N ALA A 81 2.50 4.14 -7.92
CA ALA A 81 2.98 5.51 -7.85
C ALA A 81 4.42 5.60 -8.34
N ASN A 82 4.68 6.48 -9.30
CA ASN A 82 6.02 6.74 -9.83
C ASN A 82 6.44 8.18 -9.53
N ALA A 83 7.75 8.40 -9.39
CA ALA A 83 8.34 9.71 -9.25
C ALA A 83 9.70 9.78 -9.98
N LYS A 84 10.12 11.00 -10.31
CA LYS A 84 11.38 11.28 -10.98
C LYS A 84 12.18 12.31 -10.21
N THR A 85 13.49 12.14 -10.15
CA THR A 85 14.41 13.13 -9.57
C THR A 85 15.06 13.95 -10.68
N LYS A 86 15.61 15.12 -10.34
CA LYS A 86 16.18 16.08 -11.32
C LYS A 86 17.32 15.50 -12.18
N ASP A 87 18.00 14.48 -11.68
CA ASP A 87 19.04 13.72 -12.38
C ASP A 87 18.49 12.76 -13.45
N GLY A 88 17.17 12.63 -13.57
CA GLY A 88 16.50 11.73 -14.50
C GLY A 88 16.22 10.33 -13.94
N SER A 89 16.58 10.05 -12.68
CA SER A 89 16.32 8.74 -12.05
C SER A 89 14.83 8.53 -11.77
N TYR A 90 14.36 7.31 -11.99
CA TYR A 90 12.97 6.90 -11.77
C TYR A 90 12.83 6.12 -10.46
N TRP A 91 11.73 6.38 -9.78
CA TRP A 91 11.39 5.79 -8.50
C TRP A 91 9.99 5.23 -8.56
N VAL A 92 9.80 4.05 -7.97
CA VAL A 92 8.48 3.42 -7.83
C VAL A 92 8.20 3.20 -6.36
N TRP A 93 7.00 3.60 -5.91
CA TRP A 93 6.54 3.27 -4.56
C TRP A 93 6.00 1.85 -4.55
N ILE A 94 6.67 1.01 -3.77
CA ILE A 94 6.22 -0.35 -3.45
C ILE A 94 5.67 -0.30 -2.02
N PRO A 95 4.34 -0.37 -1.82
CA PRO A 95 3.80 -0.44 -0.48
C PRO A 95 4.36 -1.65 0.25
N ARG A 96 4.61 -1.53 1.55
CA ARG A 96 5.04 -2.67 2.36
C ARG A 96 3.96 -3.75 2.35
N PHE A 97 4.36 -4.98 2.08
CA PHE A 97 3.48 -6.14 2.05
C PHE A 97 4.13 -7.34 2.75
N ILE A 98 3.29 -8.27 3.18
CA ILE A 98 3.66 -9.65 3.47
C ILE A 98 3.19 -10.53 2.33
N TYR A 99 3.82 -11.69 2.17
CA TYR A 99 3.40 -12.65 1.17
C TYR A 99 3.52 -14.10 1.64
N LYS A 100 2.85 -14.98 0.93
CA LYS A 100 2.83 -16.43 1.16
C LYS A 100 2.89 -17.17 -0.18
N ILE A 101 3.72 -18.20 -0.25
CA ILE A 101 3.79 -19.13 -1.37
C ILE A 101 3.18 -20.46 -0.92
N SER A 102 1.94 -20.68 -1.31
CA SER A 102 1.12 -21.77 -0.74
C SER A 102 1.49 -23.15 -1.28
N ASN A 103 2.16 -23.22 -2.43
CA ASN A 103 2.61 -24.46 -3.06
C ASN A 103 3.91 -24.23 -3.85
N GLY A 104 4.61 -25.30 -4.21
CA GLY A 104 5.74 -25.22 -5.14
C GLY A 104 6.96 -24.47 -4.62
N TRP A 105 7.05 -24.21 -3.31
CA TRP A 105 8.22 -23.61 -2.67
C TRP A 105 9.50 -24.38 -3.00
N HIS A 106 10.51 -23.69 -3.55
CA HIS A 106 11.78 -24.31 -4.02
C HIS A 106 11.61 -25.44 -5.03
N THR A 107 10.52 -25.42 -5.80
CA THR A 107 10.32 -26.35 -6.92
C THR A 107 10.29 -25.58 -8.24
N ASN A 108 10.38 -26.31 -9.34
CA ASN A 108 10.23 -25.74 -10.69
C ASN A 108 8.74 -25.63 -11.11
N GLN A 109 7.80 -25.75 -10.17
CA GLN A 109 6.37 -25.63 -10.46
C GLN A 109 5.91 -24.20 -10.22
N ALA A 110 5.15 -23.65 -11.16
CA ALA A 110 4.52 -22.35 -10.97
C ALA A 110 3.52 -22.41 -9.82
N ALA A 111 3.53 -21.38 -8.97
CA ALA A 111 2.64 -21.25 -7.83
C ALA A 111 2.10 -19.84 -7.70
N THR A 112 0.94 -19.72 -7.06
CA THR A 112 0.36 -18.42 -6.72
C THR A 112 1.09 -17.81 -5.53
N ILE A 113 1.41 -16.52 -5.63
CA ILE A 113 1.90 -15.71 -4.53
C ILE A 113 0.71 -14.94 -3.98
N GLU A 114 0.35 -15.21 -2.73
CA GLU A 114 -0.64 -14.42 -2.01
C GLU A 114 0.07 -13.21 -1.40
N VAL A 115 -0.51 -12.02 -1.55
CA VAL A 115 0.07 -10.76 -1.09
C VAL A 115 -0.94 -10.02 -0.24
N GLN A 116 -0.49 -9.45 0.87
CA GLN A 116 -1.29 -8.56 1.69
C GLN A 116 -0.48 -7.31 2.06
N PHE A 117 -1.06 -6.14 1.79
CA PHE A 117 -0.47 -4.88 2.23
C PHE A 117 -0.54 -4.73 3.76
N THR A 118 0.57 -4.24 4.31
CA THR A 118 0.73 -3.91 5.72
C THR A 118 0.05 -2.55 6.01
N LYS A 119 -0.43 -2.35 7.23
CA LYS A 119 -0.99 -1.05 7.66
C LYS A 119 0.05 -0.27 8.43
N GLY A 120 0.64 0.73 7.77
CA GLY A 120 1.82 1.43 8.25
C GLY A 120 2.98 0.45 8.43
N ILE A 121 3.21 0.07 9.69
CA ILE A 121 4.24 -0.89 10.08
C ILE A 121 3.69 -2.17 10.70
N ASP A 122 2.36 -2.28 10.79
CA ASP A 122 1.68 -3.45 11.33
C ASP A 122 1.41 -4.46 10.22
N ASP A 123 2.17 -5.54 10.24
CA ASP A 123 2.03 -6.65 9.31
C ASP A 123 0.85 -7.56 9.66
N ASN A 124 0.38 -7.55 10.93
CA ASN A 124 -0.59 -8.52 11.46
C ASN A 124 -1.96 -7.90 11.77
N TRP A 125 -2.27 -6.76 11.15
CA TRP A 125 -3.51 -6.01 11.42
C TRP A 125 -4.79 -6.80 11.13
N ASN A 126 -4.71 -7.85 10.31
CA ASN A 126 -5.81 -8.80 10.03
C ASN A 126 -5.44 -10.22 10.46
N SER A 127 -4.98 -10.37 11.70
CA SER A 127 -4.45 -11.62 12.27
C SER A 127 -5.40 -12.82 12.15
N ASN A 128 -6.71 -12.56 12.11
CA ASN A 128 -7.72 -13.62 11.95
C ASN A 128 -7.63 -14.33 10.59
N VAL A 129 -7.05 -13.68 9.58
CA VAL A 129 -6.84 -14.24 8.23
C VAL A 129 -5.40 -14.74 8.04
N ILE A 130 -4.42 -14.05 8.64
CA ILE A 130 -2.98 -14.26 8.40
C ILE A 130 -2.39 -15.34 9.32
N GLY A 131 -2.90 -15.50 10.54
CA GLY A 131 -2.28 -16.36 11.55
C GLY A 131 -0.91 -15.83 12.00
N ASN A 132 0.07 -16.72 12.24
CA ASN A 132 1.42 -16.34 12.66
C ASN A 132 2.29 -15.99 11.45
N ILE A 133 2.91 -14.81 11.50
CA ILE A 133 3.90 -14.38 10.50
C ILE A 133 5.25 -14.98 10.85
N ASP A 134 5.83 -15.74 9.91
CA ASP A 134 7.17 -16.29 10.04
C ASP A 134 8.19 -15.21 9.65
N ARG A 135 8.89 -14.70 10.66
CA ARG A 135 9.91 -13.64 10.51
C ARG A 135 11.33 -14.18 10.44
N ARG A 136 11.48 -15.50 10.28
CA ARG A 136 12.79 -16.16 10.24
C ARG A 136 13.49 -15.88 8.91
N THR A 137 14.81 -15.82 8.95
CA THR A 137 15.70 -15.73 7.79
C THR A 137 16.07 -17.11 7.23
N THR A 138 15.32 -18.16 7.58
CA THR A 138 15.62 -19.54 7.16
C THR A 138 15.05 -19.84 5.78
N ALA A 139 15.63 -20.83 5.09
CA ALA A 139 15.23 -21.29 3.74
C ALA A 139 13.80 -21.87 3.64
N GLU A 140 13.03 -21.85 4.73
CA GLU A 140 11.65 -22.32 4.82
C GLU A 140 10.64 -21.16 4.86
N ALA A 141 11.16 -19.92 4.92
CA ALA A 141 10.36 -18.71 4.92
C ALA A 141 9.47 -18.70 3.66
N SER A 142 8.14 -18.66 3.83
CA SER A 142 7.10 -18.66 2.79
C SER A 142 6.46 -19.99 2.40
N ASN A 143 6.97 -21.16 2.86
CA ASN A 143 6.36 -22.47 2.57
C ASN A 143 5.00 -22.63 3.29
N ASP A 144 3.92 -22.19 2.64
CA ASP A 144 2.56 -22.08 3.17
C ASP A 144 2.40 -21.15 4.39
N LYS A 145 3.42 -20.32 4.67
CA LYS A 145 3.45 -19.36 5.78
C LYS A 145 3.57 -17.93 5.28
N TRP A 146 2.90 -17.01 5.95
CA TRP A 146 3.07 -15.58 5.69
C TRP A 146 4.42 -15.10 6.19
N ILE A 147 5.14 -14.35 5.35
CA ILE A 147 6.44 -13.78 5.70
C ILE A 147 6.52 -12.29 5.39
N ASP A 148 7.25 -11.56 6.24
CA ASP A 148 7.77 -10.24 5.91
C ASP A 148 9.22 -10.40 5.43
N HIS A 149 9.49 -10.16 4.14
CA HIS A 149 10.86 -10.35 3.65
C HIS A 149 11.81 -9.34 4.30
N PRO A 150 13.04 -9.75 4.65
CA PRO A 150 14.08 -8.88 5.21
C PRO A 150 14.55 -7.73 4.30
N ALA A 151 13.88 -7.44 3.18
CA ALA A 151 14.24 -6.28 2.35
C ALA A 151 13.96 -4.92 3.05
N PHE A 152 13.28 -4.91 4.20
CA PHE A 152 12.91 -3.67 4.89
C PHE A 152 13.10 -3.70 6.41
N TRP A 153 14.15 -4.35 6.91
CA TRP A 153 14.64 -4.12 8.26
C TRP A 153 15.95 -3.34 8.20
N TRP A 154 16.02 -2.36 9.06
CA TRP A 154 17.20 -1.54 9.25
C TRP A 154 18.16 -2.29 10.14
N ASP A 155 19.27 -2.72 9.55
CA ASP A 155 20.44 -3.20 10.25
C ASP A 155 21.52 -2.12 10.19
N ASN A 156 21.39 -1.16 11.11
CA ASN A 156 22.24 0.01 11.12
C ASN A 156 23.72 -0.29 11.35
N ASN A 157 23.98 -1.44 11.97
CA ASN A 157 25.29 -1.88 12.41
C ASN A 157 25.75 -3.15 11.68
N ASN A 158 24.98 -3.61 10.68
CA ASN A 158 25.25 -4.80 9.87
C ASN A 158 25.54 -6.05 10.73
N ASP A 159 24.85 -6.22 11.85
CA ASP A 159 25.07 -7.29 12.83
C ASP A 159 24.18 -8.53 12.63
N GLY A 160 23.30 -8.53 11.64
CA GLY A 160 22.40 -9.65 11.40
C GLY A 160 21.19 -9.69 12.34
N ILE A 161 21.02 -8.71 13.23
CA ILE A 161 19.98 -8.67 14.27
C ILE A 161 18.98 -7.56 13.98
N ARG A 162 17.70 -7.92 13.84
CA ARG A 162 16.62 -6.94 13.66
C ARG A 162 16.57 -5.97 14.83
N GLN A 163 16.97 -4.72 14.59
CA GLN A 163 16.89 -3.69 15.62
C GLN A 163 15.42 -3.47 16.03
N LYS A 164 15.19 -3.40 17.35
CA LYS A 164 13.90 -2.94 17.89
C LYS A 164 13.73 -1.47 17.52
N LYS A 165 12.58 -1.11 16.96
CA LYS A 165 12.27 0.28 16.60
C LYS A 165 12.38 1.17 17.84
N LYS A 166 13.16 2.26 17.75
CA LYS A 166 13.09 3.35 18.72
C LYS A 166 11.74 4.05 18.54
N ASN A 167 11.00 4.21 19.64
CA ASN A 167 9.75 4.97 19.69
C ASN A 167 9.99 6.45 19.41
#